data_AF-A0A6I1NWZ8-F1
#
_entry.id   AF-A0A6I1NWZ8-F1
#
_cell.length_a   1.000
_cell.length_b   1.000
_cell.length_c   1.000
_cell.angle_alpha   90.00
_cell.angle_beta   90.00
_cell.angle_gamma   90.00
#
_symmetry.space_group_name_H-M   'P 1'
#
loop_
_entity.id
_entity.type
_entity.pdbx_description
1 polymer ?
#
loop_
_entity_poly.entity_id
_entity_poly.type
_entity_poly.pdbx_seq_one_letter_code
_entity_poly.pdbx_strand_id
1 'polypeptide(L)'
;MKAYFKLGKLQEVKVWLDESPVQTFVSKNNLLSVIPVTERPSKVFHSEVVVEFKQPRGPRCVYGLLGAKFKPSHNGDLSIEVGDGLADPRVYDESLQSVIEVSKYGLPKGIASAILEVLKMEVLKRGVSVGGSFEVCYGAYGEVSSNQQVFKLLARNVLEFFLLKALMVK
;
A
#
# COMPACT_ATOMS: atom_id res chain seq x y z
N MET A 1 5.44 14.10 5.08
CA MET A 1 6.83 13.68 5.44
C MET A 1 7.33 12.56 4.54
N LYS A 2 8.55 12.70 3.98
CA LYS A 2 9.20 11.68 3.14
C LYS A 2 10.38 11.06 3.90
N ALA A 3 10.40 9.74 4.02
CA ALA A 3 11.51 8.99 4.59
C ALA A 3 12.07 8.03 3.53
N TYR A 4 13.38 8.09 3.31
CA TYR A 4 14.09 7.20 2.39
C TYR A 4 14.99 6.29 3.20
N PHE A 5 14.82 4.97 3.03
CA PHE A 5 15.63 3.97 3.70
C PHE A 5 16.31 3.10 2.65
N LYS A 6 17.65 3.04 2.73
CA LYS A 6 18.43 2.02 2.07
C LYS A 6 18.72 0.91 3.08
N LEU A 7 17.94 -0.16 3.03
CA LEU A 7 18.08 -1.30 3.95
C LEU A 7 19.20 -2.22 3.42
N GLY A 8 20.44 -1.94 3.84
CA GLY A 8 21.61 -2.70 3.40
C GLY A 8 22.03 -2.44 1.95
N LYS A 9 22.91 -3.29 1.39
CA LYS A 9 23.53 -3.05 0.06
C LYS A 9 22.58 -3.25 -1.14
N LEU A 10 21.41 -3.87 -0.96
CA LEU A 10 20.57 -4.39 -2.06
C LEU A 10 19.06 -4.07 -1.95
N GLN A 11 18.62 -3.25 -1.00
CA GLN A 11 17.19 -2.93 -0.88
C GLN A 11 16.98 -1.43 -0.74
N GLU A 12 16.06 -0.91 -1.55
CA GLU A 12 15.64 0.48 -1.55
C GLU A 12 14.17 0.55 -1.18
N VAL A 13 13.83 1.34 -0.16
CA VAL A 13 12.46 1.59 0.27
C VAL A 13 12.24 3.09 0.40
N LYS A 14 11.24 3.61 -0.29
CA LYS A 14 10.71 4.96 -0.09
C LYS A 14 9.39 4.85 0.66
N VAL A 15 9.25 5.63 1.72
CA VAL A 15 8.01 5.74 2.48
C VAL A 15 7.59 7.21 2.51
N TRP A 16 6.33 7.45 2.18
CA TRP A 16 5.70 8.76 2.26
C TRP A 16 4.54 8.67 3.26
N LEU A 17 4.51 9.60 4.20
CA LEU A 17 3.51 9.69 5.27
C LEU A 17 2.82 11.05 5.17
N ASP A 18 1.49 11.04 5.15
CA ASP A 18 0.57 12.19 5.08
C ASP A 18 0.68 13.06 3.82
N GLU A 19 1.74 12.90 3.02
CA GLU A 19 1.98 13.66 1.79
C GLU A 19 2.69 12.74 0.78
N SER A 20 2.00 12.38 -0.30
CA SER A 20 2.57 11.57 -1.38
C SER A 20 2.82 12.41 -2.64
N PRO A 21 4.02 12.31 -3.27
CA PRO A 21 4.25 12.86 -4.61
C PRO A 21 3.66 11.96 -5.70
N VAL A 22 3.22 10.74 -5.35
CA VAL A 22 2.69 9.76 -6.29
C VAL A 22 1.21 10.04 -6.48
N GLN A 23 0.75 10.10 -7.73
CA GLN A 23 -0.67 10.28 -8.04
C GLN A 23 -1.46 8.99 -7.77
N THR A 24 -2.72 9.14 -7.38
CA THR A 24 -3.65 8.00 -7.30
C THR A 24 -3.88 7.42 -8.69
N PHE A 25 -4.01 6.10 -8.78
CA PHE A 25 -4.36 5.46 -10.06
C PHE A 25 -5.87 5.54 -10.31
N VAL A 26 -6.26 5.44 -11.58
CA VAL A 26 -7.66 5.33 -11.99
C VAL A 26 -8.12 3.89 -11.85
N SER A 27 -9.18 3.66 -11.08
CA SER A 27 -9.80 2.34 -10.92
C SER A 27 -11.13 2.23 -11.67
N LYS A 28 -11.44 1.04 -12.19
CA LYS A 28 -12.75 0.71 -12.77
C LYS A 28 -13.63 -0.06 -11.80
N ASN A 29 -13.03 -0.98 -11.03
CA ASN A 29 -13.74 -1.75 -10.03
C ASN A 29 -13.01 -1.69 -8.69
N ASN A 30 -13.77 -1.51 -7.62
CA ASN A 30 -13.26 -1.54 -6.27
C ASN A 30 -13.73 -2.81 -5.55
N LEU A 31 -12.80 -3.52 -4.95
CA LEU A 31 -13.09 -4.62 -4.04
C LEU A 31 -13.31 -4.04 -2.65
N LEU A 32 -14.40 -4.41 -1.99
CA LEU A 32 -14.79 -3.89 -0.68
C LEU A 32 -14.91 -5.01 0.35
N SER A 33 -14.38 -4.76 1.56
CA SER A 33 -14.67 -5.54 2.75
C SER A 33 -15.07 -4.60 3.88
N VAL A 34 -16.13 -4.94 4.61
CA VAL A 34 -16.56 -4.20 5.80
C VAL A 34 -16.34 -5.06 7.03
N ILE A 35 -15.74 -4.49 8.06
CA ILE A 35 -15.43 -5.15 9.33
C ILE A 35 -16.08 -4.33 10.46
N PRO A 36 -17.04 -4.91 11.21
CA PRO A 36 -17.64 -4.24 12.35
C PRO A 36 -16.60 -3.98 13.45
N VAL A 37 -16.66 -2.78 14.05
CA VAL A 37 -15.74 -2.35 15.11
C VAL A 37 -16.49 -2.40 16.44
N THR A 38 -16.14 -3.36 17.29
CA THR A 38 -16.85 -3.63 18.56
C THR A 38 -16.10 -3.15 19.81
N GLU A 39 -14.88 -2.64 19.67
CA GLU A 39 -13.98 -2.32 20.79
C GLU A 39 -13.50 -0.86 20.78
N ARG A 40 -12.71 -0.48 21.79
CA ARG A 40 -12.13 0.88 21.89
C ARG A 40 -11.32 1.23 20.63
N PRO A 41 -11.43 2.47 20.12
CA PRO A 41 -10.79 2.84 18.87
C PRO A 41 -9.26 2.73 18.96
N SER A 42 -8.67 1.91 18.09
CA SER A 42 -7.24 1.93 17.81
C SER A 42 -6.86 3.31 17.28
N LYS A 43 -5.68 3.79 17.68
CA LYS A 43 -5.17 5.06 17.18
C LYS A 43 -4.57 4.86 15.79
N VAL A 44 -5.04 5.65 14.83
CA VAL A 44 -4.39 5.79 13.52
C VAL A 44 -3.54 7.05 13.56
N PHE A 45 -2.29 6.94 13.11
CA PHE A 45 -1.28 8.00 13.21
C PHE A 45 -1.11 8.81 11.92
N HIS A 46 -1.52 8.24 10.78
CA HIS A 46 -1.37 8.85 9.47
C HIS A 46 -2.70 8.81 8.71
N SER A 47 -2.94 9.82 7.90
CA SER A 47 -4.09 9.89 6.98
C SER A 47 -3.79 9.30 5.61
N GLU A 48 -2.51 9.19 5.28
CA GLU A 48 -2.04 8.71 3.99
C GLU A 48 -0.67 8.03 4.17
N VAL A 49 -0.50 6.86 3.54
CA VAL A 49 0.77 6.14 3.53
C VAL A 49 1.01 5.56 2.15
N VAL A 50 2.20 5.82 1.60
CA VAL A 50 2.66 5.19 0.36
C VAL A 50 4.03 4.57 0.59
N VAL A 51 4.21 3.34 0.12
CA VAL A 51 5.46 2.60 0.21
C VAL A 51 5.85 2.13 -1.18
N GLU A 52 7.05 2.49 -1.61
CA GLU A 52 7.68 1.94 -2.81
C GLU A 52 8.88 1.10 -2.41
N PHE A 53 8.93 -0.12 -2.96
CA PHE A 53 9.94 -1.11 -2.66
C PHE A 53 10.63 -1.56 -3.93
N LYS A 54 11.95 -1.67 -3.87
CA LYS A 54 12.78 -2.33 -4.88
C LYS A 54 13.85 -3.18 -4.22
N GLN A 55 14.03 -4.39 -4.75
CA GLN A 55 15.11 -5.27 -4.38
C GLN A 55 15.66 -6.02 -5.60
N PRO A 56 16.90 -5.72 -6.04
CA PRO A 56 17.60 -6.57 -6.99
C PRO A 56 17.82 -7.99 -6.46
N ARG A 57 17.63 -8.98 -7.33
CA ARG A 57 17.77 -10.43 -7.08
C ARG A 57 18.54 -11.06 -8.26
N GLY A 58 19.84 -10.79 -8.32
CA GLY A 58 20.70 -11.20 -9.43
C GLY A 58 20.26 -10.50 -10.74
N PRO A 59 19.96 -11.23 -11.83
CA PRO A 59 19.48 -10.61 -13.08
C PRO A 59 18.01 -10.15 -13.00
N ARG A 60 17.30 -10.46 -11.91
CA ARG A 60 15.90 -10.08 -11.70
C ARG A 60 15.81 -8.91 -10.73
N CYS A 61 14.68 -8.22 -10.78
CA CYS A 61 14.30 -7.22 -9.79
C CYS A 61 12.95 -7.60 -9.20
N VAL A 62 12.76 -7.29 -7.92
CA VAL A 62 11.47 -7.39 -7.24
C VAL A 62 11.01 -5.97 -6.94
N TYR A 63 9.80 -5.63 -7.37
CA TYR A 63 9.28 -4.27 -7.28
C TYR A 63 7.80 -4.23 -6.92
N GLY A 64 7.42 -3.18 -6.20
CA GLY A 64 6.04 -2.73 -6.10
C GLY A 64 5.94 -1.38 -5.41
N LEU A 65 4.95 -0.60 -5.81
CA LEU A 65 4.49 0.57 -5.09
C LEU A 65 3.06 0.32 -4.64
N LEU A 66 2.78 0.56 -3.36
CA LEU A 66 1.44 0.45 -2.80
C LEU A 66 1.21 1.55 -1.78
N GLY A 67 0.01 2.09 -1.75
CA GLY A 67 -0.37 3.02 -0.71
C GLY A 67 -1.87 3.15 -0.57
N ALA A 68 -2.26 3.73 0.56
CA ALA A 68 -3.64 3.91 0.92
C ALA A 68 -3.86 5.26 1.60
N LYS A 69 -5.14 5.63 1.67
CA LYS A 69 -5.65 6.73 2.50
C LYS A 69 -6.54 6.17 3.58
N PHE A 70 -6.52 6.81 4.74
CA PHE A 70 -7.43 6.53 5.83
C PHE A 70 -8.26 7.76 6.16
N LYS A 71 -9.58 7.57 6.21
CA LYS A 71 -10.54 8.60 6.63
C LYS A 71 -11.31 8.07 7.85
N PRO A 72 -11.17 8.68 9.04
CA PRO A 72 -11.89 8.22 10.22
C PRO A 72 -13.40 8.43 10.08
N SER A 73 -14.18 7.54 10.70
CA SER A 73 -15.64 7.62 10.75
C SER A 73 -16.16 7.18 12.11
N HIS A 74 -17.31 7.73 12.52
CA HIS A 74 -17.99 7.41 13.77
C HIS A 74 -19.05 6.30 13.62
N ASN A 75 -19.19 5.74 12.42
CA ASN A 75 -20.28 4.80 12.10
C ASN A 75 -20.06 3.38 12.66
N GLY A 76 -18.93 3.13 13.36
CA GLY A 76 -18.66 1.84 13.99
C GLY A 76 -18.20 0.73 13.05
N ASP A 77 -17.95 1.04 11.77
CA ASP A 77 -17.46 0.08 10.77
C ASP A 77 -16.12 0.53 10.18
N LEU A 78 -15.26 -0.45 9.84
CA LEU A 78 -14.08 -0.27 9.00
C LEU A 78 -14.37 -0.80 7.60
N SER A 79 -14.40 0.09 6.60
CA SER A 79 -14.41 -0.30 5.19
C SER A 79 -12.99 -0.35 4.64
N ILE A 80 -12.60 -1.47 4.05
CA ILE A 80 -11.34 -1.63 3.31
C ILE A 80 -11.69 -1.73 1.83
N GLU A 81 -11.19 -0.79 1.05
CA GLU A 81 -11.44 -0.68 -0.38
C GLU A 81 -10.13 -0.81 -1.16
N VAL A 82 -10.12 -1.64 -2.20
CA VAL A 82 -8.95 -1.84 -3.07
C VAL A 82 -9.39 -1.75 -4.52
N GLY A 83 -8.92 -0.71 -5.22
CA GLY A 83 -9.17 -0.54 -6.65
C GLY A 83 -8.35 -1.52 -7.49
N ASP A 84 -8.95 -2.06 -8.55
CA ASP A 84 -8.19 -2.62 -9.67
C ASP A 84 -7.67 -1.48 -10.55
N GLY A 85 -6.49 -1.63 -11.14
CA GLY A 85 -5.83 -0.51 -11.83
C GLY A 85 -5.55 -0.73 -13.31
N LEU A 86 -6.09 -1.78 -13.93
CA LEU A 86 -5.94 -2.03 -15.37
C LEU A 86 -6.61 -0.95 -16.25
N ALA A 87 -7.33 -0.02 -15.64
CA ALA A 87 -7.97 1.11 -16.31
C ALA A 87 -7.02 2.28 -16.55
N ASP A 88 -5.88 2.33 -15.84
CA ASP A 88 -4.96 3.45 -15.88
C ASP A 88 -3.88 3.21 -16.97
N PRO A 89 -3.86 4.00 -18.06
CA PRO A 89 -2.87 3.83 -19.11
C PRO A 89 -1.51 4.45 -18.77
N ARG A 90 -1.40 5.17 -17.64
CA ARG A 90 -0.20 5.95 -17.31
C ARG A 90 0.96 5.06 -16.85
N VAL A 91 2.15 5.52 -17.19
CA VAL A 91 3.42 4.97 -16.70
C VAL A 91 3.89 5.80 -15.50
N TYR A 92 4.55 5.14 -14.55
CA TYR A 92 5.21 5.78 -13.42
C TYR A 92 6.72 5.86 -13.66
N ASP A 93 7.14 6.92 -14.34
CA ASP A 93 8.53 7.13 -14.78
C ASP A 93 9.52 7.37 -13.62
N GLU A 94 9.04 7.91 -12.50
CA GLU A 94 9.85 8.17 -11.30
C GLU A 94 10.05 6.93 -10.40
N SER A 95 9.62 5.74 -10.89
CA SER A 95 9.75 4.49 -10.15
C SER A 95 11.21 4.15 -9.82
N LEU A 96 11.43 3.52 -8.66
CA LEU A 96 12.75 3.01 -8.25
C LEU A 96 13.38 2.08 -9.29
N GLN A 97 12.56 1.43 -10.11
CA GLN A 97 12.99 0.46 -11.11
C GLN A 97 12.97 0.95 -12.55
N SER A 98 12.74 2.25 -12.81
CA SER A 98 12.56 2.79 -14.17
C SER A 98 13.70 2.48 -15.15
N VAL A 99 14.91 2.25 -14.63
CA VAL A 99 16.10 1.85 -15.43
C VAL A 99 16.08 0.37 -15.86
N ILE A 100 15.30 -0.47 -15.16
CA ILE A 100 15.23 -1.92 -15.36
C ILE A 100 13.97 -2.30 -16.16
N GLU A 101 12.83 -1.71 -15.80
CA GLU A 101 11.53 -2.05 -16.34
C GLU A 101 10.58 -0.86 -16.27
N VAL A 102 9.64 -0.79 -17.23
CA VAL A 102 8.54 0.18 -17.21
C VAL A 102 7.55 -0.19 -16.10
N SER A 103 7.33 0.74 -15.17
CA SER A 103 6.32 0.61 -14.12
C SER A 103 5.00 1.24 -14.58
N LYS A 104 3.90 0.49 -14.52
CA LYS A 104 2.56 1.00 -14.86
C LYS A 104 1.81 1.36 -13.59
N TYR A 105 1.01 2.43 -13.64
CA TYR A 105 0.09 2.72 -12.55
C TYR A 105 -0.98 1.62 -12.41
N GLY A 106 -1.45 1.42 -11.19
CA GLY A 106 -2.53 0.50 -10.88
C GLY A 106 -2.11 -0.81 -10.23
N LEU A 107 -3.09 -1.69 -10.09
CA LEU A 107 -2.97 -3.01 -9.50
C LEU A 107 -3.68 -4.04 -10.40
N PRO A 108 -2.97 -5.07 -10.91
CA PRO A 108 -3.61 -6.19 -11.58
C PRO A 108 -4.65 -6.86 -10.65
N LYS A 109 -5.77 -7.34 -11.22
CA LYS A 109 -6.90 -7.88 -10.44
C LYS A 109 -6.49 -8.91 -9.38
N GLY A 110 -5.63 -9.87 -9.74
CA GLY A 110 -5.15 -10.89 -8.80
C GLY A 110 -4.30 -10.32 -7.66
N ILE A 111 -3.61 -9.20 -7.89
CA ILE A 111 -2.85 -8.48 -6.86
C ILE A 111 -3.82 -7.71 -5.95
N ALA A 112 -4.80 -7.00 -6.51
CA ALA A 112 -5.82 -6.28 -5.74
C ALA A 112 -6.59 -7.21 -4.79
N SER A 113 -7.04 -8.38 -5.26
CA SER A 113 -7.72 -9.37 -4.42
C SER A 113 -6.82 -9.88 -3.29
N ALA A 114 -5.55 -10.17 -3.59
CA ALA A 114 -4.57 -10.61 -2.60
C ALA A 114 -4.28 -9.55 -1.52
N ILE A 115 -4.27 -8.26 -1.89
CA ILE A 115 -4.12 -7.15 -0.95
C ILE A 115 -5.31 -7.07 -0.01
N LEU A 116 -6.54 -7.07 -0.55
CA LEU A 116 -7.76 -6.98 0.26
C LEU A 116 -7.84 -8.12 1.28
N GLU A 117 -7.56 -9.35 0.83
CA GLU A 117 -7.57 -10.54 1.70
C GLU A 117 -6.56 -10.40 2.85
N VAL A 118 -5.32 -9.97 2.54
CA VAL A 118 -4.29 -9.79 3.57
C VAL A 118 -4.64 -8.67 4.54
N LEU A 119 -5.11 -7.51 4.06
CA LEU A 119 -5.50 -6.41 4.94
C LEU A 119 -6.63 -6.84 5.88
N LYS A 120 -7.66 -7.51 5.36
CA LYS A 120 -8.75 -8.06 6.16
C LYS A 120 -8.24 -9.01 7.24
N MET A 121 -7.37 -9.96 6.87
CA MET A 121 -6.80 -10.92 7.83
C MET A 121 -5.95 -10.22 8.90
N GLU A 122 -5.12 -9.25 8.53
CA GLU A 122 -4.24 -8.56 9.48
C GLU A 122 -5.03 -7.69 10.46
N VAL A 123 -6.05 -6.98 9.98
CA VAL A 123 -6.98 -6.21 10.84
C VAL A 123 -7.64 -7.12 11.87
N LEU A 124 -8.22 -8.24 11.42
CA LEU A 124 -8.89 -9.20 12.30
C LEU A 124 -7.91 -9.85 13.30
N LYS A 125 -6.74 -10.29 12.81
CA LYS A 125 -5.71 -10.95 13.62
C LYS A 125 -5.15 -10.05 14.72
N ARG A 126 -4.97 -8.76 14.42
CA ARG A 126 -4.40 -7.77 15.35
C ARG A 126 -5.45 -7.13 16.25
N GLY A 127 -6.74 -7.40 16.02
CA GLY A 127 -7.84 -6.74 16.73
C GLY A 127 -7.86 -5.23 16.46
N VAL A 128 -7.53 -4.80 15.25
CA VAL A 128 -7.56 -3.36 14.91
C VAL A 128 -9.00 -2.90 14.92
N SER A 129 -9.32 -2.08 15.90
CA SER A 129 -10.67 -1.59 16.14
C SER A 129 -10.73 -0.12 15.75
N VAL A 130 -10.74 0.22 14.45
CA VAL A 130 -10.82 1.64 14.02
C VAL A 130 -11.96 1.84 13.04
N GLY A 131 -12.88 2.77 13.34
CA GLY A 131 -13.96 3.15 12.44
C GLY A 131 -13.47 4.10 11.33
N GLY A 132 -13.83 3.83 10.09
CA GLY A 132 -13.38 4.63 8.95
C GLY A 132 -13.33 3.90 7.63
N SER A 133 -12.74 4.56 6.64
CA SER A 133 -12.44 3.98 5.33
C SER A 133 -10.94 3.93 5.10
N PHE A 134 -10.44 2.75 4.75
CA PHE A 134 -9.09 2.46 4.31
C PHE A 134 -9.11 2.18 2.81
N GLU A 135 -8.66 3.14 2.01
CA GLU A 135 -8.76 3.13 0.55
C GLU A 135 -7.38 2.95 -0.10
N VAL A 136 -7.12 1.78 -0.68
CA VAL A 136 -5.90 1.50 -1.45
C VAL A 136 -6.04 2.10 -2.84
N CYS A 137 -5.48 3.30 -3.01
CA CYS A 137 -5.59 4.13 -4.21
C CYS A 137 -4.23 4.48 -4.87
N TYR A 138 -3.12 4.02 -4.27
CA TYR A 138 -1.78 4.14 -4.85
C TYR A 138 -1.24 2.76 -5.20
N GLY A 139 -0.73 2.64 -6.42
CA GLY A 139 -0.30 1.37 -6.97
C GLY A 139 0.57 1.60 -8.20
N ALA A 140 1.73 0.95 -8.25
CA ALA A 140 2.47 0.78 -9.49
C ALA A 140 3.17 -0.57 -9.52
N TYR A 141 3.19 -1.21 -10.68
CA TYR A 141 3.72 -2.56 -10.88
C TYR A 141 4.56 -2.66 -12.15
N GLY A 142 5.55 -3.55 -12.14
CA GLY A 142 6.23 -4.01 -13.35
C GLY A 142 5.62 -5.35 -13.80
N GLU A 143 5.61 -5.61 -15.10
CA GLU A 143 5.04 -6.83 -15.68
C GLU A 143 5.82 -8.09 -15.24
N VAL A 144 7.14 -7.97 -15.06
CA VAL A 144 8.05 -9.08 -14.70
C VAL A 144 8.47 -9.02 -13.23
N SER A 145 8.73 -7.82 -12.72
CA SER A 145 9.30 -7.60 -11.39
C SER A 145 8.28 -7.65 -10.24
N SER A 146 6.99 -7.48 -10.54
CA SER A 146 5.92 -7.48 -9.54
C SER A 146 5.21 -8.83 -9.44
N ASN A 147 4.84 -9.20 -8.22
CA ASN A 147 4.03 -10.38 -7.98
C ASN A 147 3.20 -10.23 -6.70
N GLN A 148 2.22 -11.11 -6.50
CA GLN A 148 1.33 -11.04 -5.34
C GLN A 148 2.06 -11.04 -3.99
N GLN A 149 3.16 -11.78 -3.84
CA GLN A 149 3.84 -11.88 -2.54
C GLN A 149 4.45 -10.54 -2.10
N VAL A 150 5.00 -9.78 -3.05
CA VAL A 150 5.52 -8.43 -2.80
C VAL A 150 4.40 -7.50 -2.33
N PHE A 151 3.26 -7.54 -3.00
CA PHE A 151 2.13 -6.69 -2.66
C PHE A 151 1.43 -7.09 -1.36
N LYS A 152 1.40 -8.39 -1.02
CA LYS A 152 0.98 -8.86 0.31
C LYS A 152 1.90 -8.32 1.40
N LEU A 153 3.23 -8.29 1.15
CA LEU A 153 4.19 -7.69 2.08
C LEU A 153 3.98 -6.18 2.19
N LEU A 154 3.85 -5.47 1.06
CA LEU A 154 3.59 -4.03 1.05
C LEU A 154 2.29 -3.69 1.79
N ALA A 155 1.21 -4.44 1.58
CA ALA A 155 -0.07 -4.22 2.26
C ALA A 155 0.06 -4.29 3.78
N ARG A 156 0.80 -5.28 4.30
CA ARG A 156 1.12 -5.39 5.73
C ARG A 156 1.88 -4.17 6.23
N ASN A 157 2.91 -3.75 5.50
CA ASN A 157 3.73 -2.60 5.89
C ASN A 157 2.95 -1.29 5.85
N VAL A 158 2.13 -1.07 4.82
CA VAL A 158 1.25 0.11 4.74
C VAL A 158 0.33 0.15 5.95
N LEU A 159 -0.36 -0.96 6.27
CA LEU A 159 -1.21 -1.05 7.46
C LEU A 159 -0.42 -0.81 8.76
N GLU A 160 0.78 -1.37 8.87
CA GLU A 160 1.67 -1.15 10.02
C GLU A 160 1.98 0.34 10.21
N PHE A 161 2.34 1.05 9.14
CA PHE A 161 2.64 2.48 9.22
C PHE A 161 1.43 3.29 9.68
N PHE A 162 0.20 2.96 9.27
CA PHE A 162 -0.99 3.63 9.78
C PHE A 162 -1.17 3.48 11.30
N LEU A 163 -0.74 2.34 11.86
CA LEU A 163 -0.99 1.96 13.26
C LEU A 163 0.19 2.22 14.19
N LEU A 164 1.40 2.36 13.67
CA LEU A 164 2.56 2.72 14.46
C LEU A 164 2.72 4.24 14.53
N LYS A 165 3.02 4.73 15.73
CA LYS A 165 3.65 6.04 15.89
C LYS A 165 5.03 5.91 15.26
N ALA A 166 5.29 6.57 14.13
CA ALA A 166 6.61 6.55 13.49
C ALA A 166 7.71 6.81 14.55
N LEU A 167 8.49 5.78 14.86
CA LEU A 167 9.70 5.91 15.66
C LEU A 167 10.75 6.54 14.74
N MET A 168 10.78 7.87 14.70
CA MET A 168 11.91 8.57 14.09
C MET A 168 13.07 8.54 15.07
N VAL A 169 14.13 7.82 14.70
CA VAL A 169 15.48 8.07 15.21
C VAL A 169 15.89 9.45 14.67
N LYS A 170 16.21 10.36 15.60
CA LYS A 170 16.79 11.67 15.30
C LYS A 170 18.16 11.54 14.65
#